data_AF-A0A846G0H7-F1
#
_entry.id   AF-A0A846G0H7-F1
#
_cell.length_a   1.000
_cell.length_b   1.000
_cell.length_c   1.000
_cell.angle_alpha   90.00
_cell.angle_beta   90.00
_cell.angle_gamma   90.00
#
_symmetry.space_group_name_H-M   'P 1'
#
loop_
_entity.id
_entity.type
_entity.pdbx_description
1 polymer ?
#
loop_
_entity_poly.entity_id
_entity_poly.type
_entity_poly.pdbx_seq_one_letter_code
_entity_poly.pdbx_strand_id
1 'polypeptide(L)'
;MWIINPADIAFGRNSSLNIPAPFSATTSTSIDFNNNNFWFKAMGTNDYSNLVGNPSSYKFSISNPSAIVNEGNLCLQPENNFTYPESSI
;
A
#
# COMPACT_ATOMS: atom_id res chain seq x y z
N MET A 1 -8.29 -3.46 1.87
CA MET A 1 -7.58 -2.71 2.94
C MET A 1 -6.28 -2.13 2.39
N TRP A 2 -5.78 -1.01 2.92
CA TRP A 2 -4.48 -0.45 2.54
C TRP A 2 -3.52 -0.37 3.73
N ILE A 3 -2.26 -0.73 3.49
CA ILE A 3 -1.13 -0.53 4.40
C ILE A 3 -0.18 0.45 3.72
N ILE A 4 0.09 1.58 4.37
CA ILE A 4 1.03 2.60 3.88
C ILE A 4 2.17 2.77 4.88
N ASN A 5 3.41 2.62 4.43
CA ASN A 5 4.58 2.89 5.26
C ASN A 5 5.77 3.36 4.39
N PRO A 6 6.09 4.67 4.37
CA PRO A 6 7.18 5.20 3.54
C PRO A 6 8.58 4.72 3.90
N ALA A 7 8.78 4.07 5.05
CA ALA A 7 10.07 3.47 5.40
C ALA A 7 10.23 2.13 4.65
N ASP A 8 9.83 1.02 5.27
CA ASP A 8 9.88 -0.32 4.68
C ASP A 8 8.68 -1.16 5.16
N ILE A 9 8.32 -2.18 4.39
CA ILE A 9 7.34 -3.18 4.81
C ILE A 9 7.98 -4.56 4.74
N ALA A 10 8.02 -5.27 5.87
CA ALA A 10 8.55 -6.63 5.96
C ALA A 10 7.51 -7.58 6.55
N PHE A 11 7.15 -8.60 5.78
CA PHE A 11 6.33 -9.72 6.21
C PHE A 11 7.22 -10.95 6.40
N GLY A 12 7.54 -11.29 7.65
CA GLY A 12 8.48 -12.38 7.96
C GLY A 12 7.92 -13.78 7.67
N ARG A 13 8.79 -14.79 7.73
CA ARG A 13 8.52 -16.20 7.37
C ARG A 13 7.32 -16.88 8.06
N ASN A 14 6.91 -16.39 9.23
CA ASN A 14 5.75 -16.89 9.98
C ASN A 14 4.62 -15.85 10.09
N SER A 15 4.67 -14.77 9.31
CA SER A 15 3.61 -13.78 9.28
C SER A 15 2.37 -14.36 8.61
N SER A 16 1.20 -14.04 9.18
CA SER A 16 -0.09 -14.36 8.58
C SER A 16 -0.97 -13.13 8.66
N LEU A 17 -1.78 -12.93 7.62
CA LEU A 17 -2.76 -11.86 7.57
C LEU A 17 -4.13 -12.50 7.40
N ASN A 18 -4.85 -12.64 8.51
CA ASN A 18 -6.20 -13.21 8.53
C ASN A 18 -7.23 -12.09 8.33
N ILE A 19 -7.44 -11.71 7.07
CA ILE A 19 -8.41 -10.68 6.70
C ILE A 19 -9.39 -11.22 5.65
N PRO A 20 -10.67 -10.81 5.70
CA PRO A 20 -11.71 -11.37 4.83
C PRO A 20 -11.67 -10.84 3.39
N ALA A 21 -10.71 -9.97 3.04
CA ALA A 21 -10.68 -9.27 1.77
C ALA A 21 -9.24 -8.97 1.31
N PRO A 22 -9.04 -8.71 0.00
CA PRO A 22 -7.74 -8.29 -0.51
C PRO A 22 -7.19 -7.04 0.18
N PHE A 23 -5.86 -6.97 0.24
CA PHE A 23 -5.16 -5.79 0.71
C PHE A 23 -4.10 -5.34 -0.29
N SER A 24 -3.71 -4.08 -0.17
CA SER A 24 -2.55 -3.52 -0.87
C SER A 24 -1.60 -2.93 0.15
N ALA A 25 -0.30 -3.14 -0.04
CA ALA A 25 0.76 -2.57 0.76
C ALA A 25 1.63 -1.67 -0.14
N THR A 26 2.01 -0.50 0.35
CA THR A 26 2.81 0.46 -0.42
C THR A 26 3.75 1.25 0.48
N THR A 27 4.93 1.56 -0.06
CA THR A 27 5.89 2.50 0.54
C THR A 27 5.74 3.92 0.01
N SER A 28 4.63 4.20 -0.69
CA SER A 28 4.33 5.57 -1.11
C SER A 28 4.16 6.50 0.07
N THR A 29 4.55 7.74 -0.12
CA THR A 29 4.29 8.83 0.83
C THR A 29 2.85 9.33 0.75
N SER A 30 2.19 9.14 -0.39
CA SER A 30 0.79 9.50 -0.56
C SER A 30 0.10 8.68 -1.65
N ILE A 31 -1.22 8.56 -1.53
CA ILE A 31 -2.12 7.90 -2.48
C ILE A 31 -3.18 8.93 -2.93
N ASP A 32 -3.38 9.07 -4.23
CA ASP A 32 -4.47 9.88 -4.78
C ASP A 32 -5.77 9.07 -4.76
N PHE A 33 -6.85 9.64 -4.21
CA PHE A 33 -8.17 9.02 -4.13
C PHE A 33 -9.22 9.70 -5.02
N ASN A 34 -8.91 10.86 -5.61
CA ASN A 34 -9.86 11.59 -6.43
C ASN A 34 -9.17 12.66 -7.29
N ASN A 35 -9.60 12.79 -8.54
CA ASN A 35 -9.21 13.83 -9.50
C ASN A 35 -9.40 15.28 -9.00
N ASN A 36 -10.01 15.47 -7.81
CA ASN A 36 -10.05 16.73 -7.06
C ASN A 36 -8.74 17.04 -6.29
N ASN A 37 -7.62 16.43 -6.67
CA ASN A 37 -6.28 16.72 -6.14
C ASN A 37 -6.11 16.37 -4.66
N PHE A 38 -6.85 15.37 -4.17
CA PHE A 38 -6.76 14.91 -2.79
C PHE A 38 -5.76 13.75 -2.68
N TRP A 39 -4.65 14.03 -2.00
CA TRP A 39 -3.63 13.06 -1.66
C TRP A 39 -3.75 12.66 -0.20
N PHE A 40 -4.12 11.41 0.05
CA PHE A 40 -3.98 10.80 1.36
C PHE A 40 -2.50 10.61 1.66
N LYS A 41 -2.00 11.25 2.72
CA LYS A 41 -0.59 11.26 3.11
C LYS A 41 -0.36 10.22 4.19
N ALA A 42 0.73 9.46 4.07
CA ALA A 42 1.18 8.54 5.12
C ALA A 42 1.49 9.27 6.44
N MET A 43 1.97 10.51 6.33
CA MET A 43 2.41 11.34 7.46
C MET A 43 1.83 12.75 7.34
N GLY A 44 1.48 13.35 8.48
CA GLY A 44 0.91 14.70 8.56
C GLY A 44 -0.62 14.74 8.50
N THR A 45 -1.17 15.93 8.29
CA THR A 45 -2.62 16.16 8.35
C THR A 45 -3.30 15.73 7.05
N ASN A 46 -4.37 14.93 7.20
CA ASN A 46 -5.27 14.51 6.14
C ASN A 46 -6.68 15.05 6.37
N ASP A 47 -7.38 15.33 5.27
CA ASP A 47 -8.81 15.59 5.29
C ASP A 47 -9.57 14.29 4.93
N TYR A 48 -9.96 13.54 5.95
CA TYR A 48 -10.63 12.25 5.78
C TYR A 48 -12.02 12.37 5.15
N SER A 49 -12.62 13.56 5.11
CA SER A 49 -13.90 13.76 4.42
C SER A 49 -13.78 13.59 2.90
N ASN A 50 -12.56 13.75 2.37
CA ASN A 50 -12.24 13.57 0.95
C ASN A 50 -11.66 12.18 0.63
N LEU A 51 -11.60 11.26 1.60
CA LEU A 51 -11.16 9.87 1.39
C LEU A 51 -12.30 9.02 0.81
N VAL A 52 -12.78 9.43 -0.37
CA VAL A 52 -13.87 8.80 -1.10
C VAL A 52 -13.38 8.34 -2.47
N GLY A 53 -14.01 7.30 -3.03
CA GLY A 53 -13.62 6.75 -4.33
C GLY A 53 -12.51 5.70 -4.25
N ASN A 54 -11.93 5.38 -5.41
CA ASN A 54 -10.87 4.39 -5.54
C ASN A 54 -9.51 5.07 -5.71
N PRO A 55 -8.43 4.51 -5.16
CA PRO A 55 -7.10 5.05 -5.38
C PRO A 55 -6.71 4.98 -6.85
N SER A 56 -6.12 6.05 -7.37
CA SER A 56 -5.77 6.21 -8.79
C SER A 56 -4.25 6.27 -9.02
N SER A 57 -3.47 6.74 -8.04
CA SER A 57 -2.04 7.01 -8.22
C SER A 57 -1.27 7.00 -6.90
N TYR A 58 0.04 6.76 -7.00
CA TYR A 58 0.97 6.73 -5.87
C TYR A 58 2.03 7.82 -6.03
N LYS A 59 2.41 8.45 -4.90
CA LYS A 59 3.49 9.43 -4.86
C LYS A 59 4.58 9.00 -3.89
N PHE A 60 5.81 8.91 -4.38
CA PHE A 60 7.01 8.58 -3.61
C PHE A 60 7.86 9.86 -3.48
N SER A 61 7.96 10.42 -2.28
CA SER A 61 8.69 11.68 -2.02
C SER A 61 9.76 11.54 -0.94
N ILE A 62 10.31 10.33 -0.81
CA ILE A 62 11.47 9.99 0.01
C ILE A 62 12.71 9.90 -0.89
N SER A 63 13.85 10.38 -0.40
CA SER A 63 15.11 10.35 -1.16
C SER A 63 15.80 8.98 -1.13
N ASN A 64 15.52 8.20 -0.09
CA ASN A 64 16.07 6.85 0.07
C ASN A 64 15.08 5.83 -0.52
N PRO A 65 15.56 4.84 -1.27
CA PRO A 65 14.74 3.71 -1.68
C PRO A 65 14.13 2.99 -0.48
N SER A 66 12.94 2.44 -0.69
CA SER A 66 12.16 1.67 0.28
C SER A 66 11.85 0.30 -0.29
N ALA A 67 11.75 -0.73 0.56
CA ALA A 67 11.46 -2.09 0.13
C ALA A 67 10.14 -2.63 0.70
N ILE A 68 9.51 -3.52 -0.07
CA ILE A 68 8.46 -4.43 0.41
C ILE A 68 9.00 -5.84 0.28
N VAL A 69 9.23 -6.50 1.41
CA VAL A 69 9.73 -7.88 1.46
C VAL A 69 8.64 -8.78 2.03
N ASN A 70 8.30 -9.84 1.31
CA ASN A 70 7.40 -10.88 1.79
C ASN A 70 8.11 -12.24 1.82
N GLU A 71 8.47 -12.67 3.02
CA GLU A 71 9.04 -13.99 3.30
C GLU A 71 7.97 -14.98 3.81
N GLY A 72 6.75 -14.50 4.08
CA GLY A 72 5.62 -15.31 4.52
C GLY A 72 4.73 -15.79 3.36
N ASN A 73 3.80 -16.68 3.67
CA ASN A 73 2.76 -17.09 2.72
C ASN A 73 1.52 -16.20 2.87
N LEU A 74 1.60 -14.98 2.33
CA LEU A 74 0.49 -14.05 2.26
C LEU A 74 -0.35 -14.28 0.99
N CYS A 75 -0.78 -15.52 0.74
CA CYS A 75 -1.72 -15.81 -0.34
C CYS A 75 -3.15 -15.48 0.11
N LEU A 76 -3.87 -14.73 -0.72
CA LEU A 76 -5.32 -14.73 -0.66
C LEU A 76 -5.82 -16.08 -1.19
N GLN A 77 -6.92 -16.60 -0.63
CA GLN A 77 -7.61 -17.74 -1.23
C GLN A 77 -7.88 -17.43 -2.73
N PRO A 78 -7.75 -18.42 -3.64
CA PRO A 78 -7.58 -18.24 -5.09
C PRO A 78 -8.65 -17.45 -5.86
N GLU A 79 -9.68 -16.94 -5.18
CA GLU A 79 -10.70 -16.04 -5.72
C GLU A 79 -10.19 -14.60 -5.98
N ASN A 80 -9.01 -14.23 -5.46
CA ASN A 80 -8.57 -12.82 -5.40
C ASN A 80 -7.18 -12.59 -6.02
N ASN A 81 -7.14 -12.08 -7.27
CA ASN A 81 -5.92 -11.77 -8.01
C ASN A 81 -5.05 -10.71 -7.31
N PHE A 82 -3.73 -10.93 -7.31
CA PHE A 82 -2.72 -9.96 -6.86
C PHE A 82 -1.94 -9.43 -8.08
N THR A 83 -1.91 -8.10 -8.25
CA THR A 83 -1.03 -7.42 -9.21
C THR A 83 0.09 -6.75 -8.43
N TYR A 84 1.34 -7.11 -8.71
CA TYR A 84 2.52 -6.41 -8.19
C TYR A 84 2.93 -5.30 -9.16
N PRO A 85 2.88 -4.01 -8.78
CA PRO A 85 3.55 -2.96 -9.52
C PRO A 85 4.99 -2.82 -8.99
N GLU A 86 5.94 -3.12 -9.89
CA GLU A 86 7.38 -2.79 -9.87
C GLU A 86 8.40 -3.91 -9.61
N SER A 87 9.49 -3.76 -10.36
CA SER A 87 10.45 -4.74 -10.84
C SER A 87 11.52 -5.10 -9.82
N SER A 88 11.75 -6.41 -9.66
CA SER A 88 12.88 -6.99 -8.95
C SER A 88 14.20 -6.71 -9.66
N ILE A 89 15.12 -6.03 -8.98
CA ILE A 89 16.56 -6.37 -8.96
C ILE A 89 17.05 -6.20 -7.53
#